data_AF-A0A7S1GSC2-F1
#
_entry.id   AF-A0A7S1GSC2-F1
#
_cell.length_a   1.000
_cell.length_b   1.000
_cell.length_c   1.000
_cell.angle_alpha   90.00
_cell.angle_beta   90.00
_cell.angle_gamma   90.00
#
_symmetry.space_group_name_H-M   'P 1'
#
loop_
_entity.id
_entity.type
_entity.pdbx_description
1 polymer ?
#
loop_
_entity_poly.entity_id
_entity_poly.type
_entity_poly.pdbx_seq_one_letter_code
_entity_poly.pdbx_strand_id
1 'polypeptide(L)'
;TPAVSSLLDQMENDLGELEQFLEKADAVEFDQVLPKVEKMQFPLGYAWGVAGHLNGVQNGEELRQAYETNQPKVVQAMTSFAQSKALYEALNQLQVDAGDEDFYKQQQQRA
;
A
#
# COMPACT_ATOMS: atom_id res chain seq x y z
N THR A 1 0.39 -10.33 15.08
CA THR A 1 -0.88 -10.47 15.84
C THR A 1 -1.99 -10.77 14.84
N PRO A 2 -3.15 -11.30 15.23
CA PRO A 2 -4.18 -11.72 14.27
C PRO A 2 -4.59 -10.61 13.27
N ALA A 3 -4.80 -9.39 13.76
CA ALA A 3 -5.14 -8.25 12.91
C ALA A 3 -4.02 -7.90 11.92
N VAL A 4 -2.76 -7.79 12.39
CA VAL A 4 -1.63 -7.49 11.50
C VAL A 4 -1.42 -8.60 10.47
N SER A 5 -1.52 -9.87 10.87
CA SER A 5 -1.42 -11.00 9.95
C SER A 5 -2.47 -10.92 8.85
N SER A 6 -3.74 -10.72 9.21
CA SER A 6 -4.81 -10.59 8.21
C SER A 6 -4.60 -9.41 7.24
N LEU A 7 -4.07 -8.28 7.73
CA LEU A 7 -3.80 -7.11 6.89
C LEU A 7 -2.60 -7.32 5.96
N LEU A 8 -1.58 -8.04 6.41
CA LEU A 8 -0.44 -8.43 5.57
C LEU A 8 -0.89 -9.37 4.45
N ASP A 9 -1.65 -10.41 4.80
CA ASP A 9 -2.17 -11.37 3.82
C ASP A 9 -3.07 -10.68 2.79
N GLN A 10 -3.92 -9.74 3.24
CA GLN A 10 -4.77 -8.95 2.33
C GLN A 10 -3.94 -8.10 1.37
N MET A 11 -2.95 -7.36 1.89
CA MET A 11 -2.11 -6.48 1.07
C MET A 11 -1.25 -7.27 0.06
N GLU A 12 -0.73 -8.44 0.45
CA GLU A 12 0.04 -9.32 -0.43
C GLU A 12 -0.83 -9.88 -1.56
N ASN A 13 -2.03 -10.35 -1.25
CA ASN A 13 -2.97 -10.87 -2.25
C ASN A 13 -3.43 -9.77 -3.21
N ASP A 14 -3.84 -8.60 -2.69
CA ASP A 14 -4.31 -7.49 -3.53
C ASP A 14 -3.20 -6.97 -4.45
N LEU A 15 -1.96 -6.91 -3.96
CA LEU A 15 -0.81 -6.53 -4.77
C LEU A 15 -0.57 -7.57 -5.88
N GLY A 16 -0.59 -8.86 -5.55
CA GLY A 16 -0.41 -9.92 -6.53
C GLY A 16 -1.52 -9.93 -7.61
N GLU A 17 -2.76 -9.65 -7.24
CA GLU A 17 -3.87 -9.49 -8.20
C GLU A 17 -3.67 -8.26 -9.09
N LEU A 18 -3.22 -7.14 -8.52
CA LEU A 18 -2.95 -5.93 -9.29
C LEU A 18 -1.79 -6.16 -10.27
N GLU A 19 -0.69 -6.75 -9.83
CA GLU A 19 0.46 -7.04 -10.69
C GLU A 19 0.06 -7.94 -11.86
N GLN A 20 -0.71 -9.01 -11.62
CA GLN A 20 -1.21 -9.87 -12.69
C GLN A 20 -2.15 -9.15 -13.67
N PHE A 21 -2.94 -8.19 -13.18
CA PHE A 21 -3.78 -7.37 -14.04
C PHE A 21 -2.92 -6.44 -14.92
N LEU A 22 -1.95 -5.75 -14.31
CA LEU A 22 -1.07 -4.79 -14.99
C LEU A 22 -0.19 -5.46 -16.05
N GLU A 23 0.34 -6.65 -15.78
CA GLU A 23 1.16 -7.40 -16.74
C GLU A 23 0.41 -7.83 -18.01
N LYS A 24 -0.92 -7.89 -17.95
CA LYS A 24 -1.79 -8.29 -19.07
C LYS A 24 -2.48 -7.12 -19.75
N ALA A 25 -2.42 -5.93 -19.16
CA ALA A 25 -3.08 -4.76 -19.69
C ALA A 25 -2.25 -4.12 -20.80
N ASP A 26 -2.86 -3.92 -21.98
CA ASP A 26 -2.21 -3.15 -23.07
C ASP A 26 -2.19 -1.65 -22.79
N ALA A 27 -3.18 -1.17 -22.04
CA ALA A 27 -3.30 0.20 -21.54
C ALA A 27 -4.07 0.17 -20.21
N VAL A 28 -3.76 1.14 -19.33
CA VAL A 28 -4.40 1.27 -18.02
C VAL A 28 -4.97 2.67 -17.86
N GLU A 29 -6.13 2.76 -17.22
CA GLU A 29 -6.79 4.02 -16.91
C GLU A 29 -6.61 4.36 -15.42
N PHE A 30 -6.65 5.65 -15.11
CA PHE A 30 -6.45 6.17 -13.75
C PHE A 30 -7.30 5.42 -12.70
N ASP A 31 -8.60 5.27 -12.99
CA ASP A 31 -9.58 4.64 -12.10
C ASP A 31 -9.36 3.14 -11.88
N GLN A 32 -8.53 2.50 -12.71
CA GLN A 32 -8.19 1.08 -12.59
C GLN A 32 -6.98 0.86 -11.68
N VAL A 33 -6.15 1.88 -11.45
CA VAL A 33 -4.87 1.75 -10.74
C VAL A 33 -4.88 2.51 -9.40
N LEU A 34 -4.99 3.84 -9.42
CA LEU A 34 -4.80 4.68 -8.23
C LEU A 34 -5.78 4.38 -7.09
N PRO A 35 -7.09 4.18 -7.36
CA PRO A 35 -8.03 3.85 -6.29
C PRO A 35 -7.75 2.50 -5.62
N LYS A 36 -7.14 1.54 -6.35
CA LYS A 36 -6.73 0.25 -5.77
C LYS A 36 -5.48 0.41 -4.91
N VAL A 37 -4.51 1.19 -5.39
CA VAL A 37 -3.29 1.55 -4.66
C VAL A 37 -3.61 2.15 -3.29
N GLU A 38 -4.49 3.15 -3.23
CA GLU A 38 -4.89 3.80 -1.98
C GLU A 38 -5.57 2.82 -1.00
N LYS A 39 -6.47 1.98 -1.51
CA LYS A 39 -7.20 0.99 -0.72
C LYS A 39 -6.29 -0.09 -0.14
N MET A 40 -5.23 -0.48 -0.84
CA MET A 40 -4.27 -1.47 -0.33
C MET A 40 -3.38 -0.90 0.79
N GLN A 41 -2.92 0.35 0.64
CA GLN A 41 -2.01 0.96 1.61
C GLN A 41 -2.71 1.33 2.92
N PHE A 42 -3.94 1.82 2.84
CA PHE A 42 -4.62 2.46 3.97
C PHE A 42 -4.79 1.54 5.20
N PRO A 43 -5.30 0.30 5.10
CA PRO A 43 -5.59 -0.52 6.28
C PRO A 43 -4.33 -0.88 7.10
N LEU A 44 -3.28 -1.35 6.44
CA LEU A 44 -2.02 -1.70 7.11
C LEU A 44 -1.32 -0.45 7.65
N GLY A 45 -1.28 0.62 6.86
CA GLY A 45 -0.67 1.90 7.28
C GLY A 45 -1.37 2.50 8.50
N TYR A 46 -2.70 2.52 8.51
CA TYR A 46 -3.50 3.00 9.64
C TYR A 46 -3.25 2.18 10.91
N ALA A 47 -3.38 0.85 10.82
CA ALA A 47 -3.17 -0.04 11.97
C ALA A 47 -1.74 0.07 12.52
N TRP A 48 -0.75 0.16 11.63
CA TRP A 48 0.65 0.31 12.03
C TRP A 48 0.94 1.68 12.65
N GLY A 49 0.31 2.74 12.16
CA GLY A 49 0.38 4.07 12.77
C GLY A 49 -0.15 4.09 14.21
N VAL A 50 -1.29 3.44 14.46
CA VAL A 50 -1.84 3.30 15.82
C VAL A 50 -0.89 2.48 16.72
N ALA A 51 -0.41 1.35 16.24
CA ALA A 51 0.52 0.50 16.99
C ALA A 51 1.83 1.24 17.31
N GLY A 52 2.39 1.97 16.35
CA GLY A 52 3.59 2.80 16.52
C GLY A 52 3.37 3.93 17.52
N HIS A 53 2.22 4.61 17.46
CA HIS A 53 1.88 5.65 18.42
C HIS A 53 1.81 5.09 19.85
N LEU A 54 1.05 4.02 20.08
CA LEU A 54 0.95 3.37 21.39
C LEU A 54 2.31 2.88 21.89
N ASN A 55 3.15 2.33 21.00
CA ASN A 55 4.51 1.93 21.36
C ASN A 55 5.37 3.11 21.81
N GLY A 56 5.09 4.33 21.32
CA GLY A 56 5.79 5.56 21.71
C GLY A 56 5.23 6.26 22.96
N VAL A 57 3.90 6.30 23.15
CA VAL A 57 3.27 7.09 24.23
C VAL A 57 2.70 6.25 25.38
N GLN A 58 2.46 4.96 25.17
CA GLN A 58 1.85 4.05 26.14
C GLN A 58 2.46 2.64 26.00
N ASN A 59 3.78 2.56 26.10
CA ASN A 59 4.50 1.31 25.95
C ASN A 59 4.24 0.34 27.13
N GLY A 60 4.19 -0.96 26.83
CA GLY A 60 4.13 -2.06 27.81
C GLY A 60 4.82 -3.30 27.24
N GLU A 61 5.12 -4.29 28.08
CA GLU A 61 5.89 -5.47 27.67
C GLU A 61 5.18 -6.26 26.56
N GLU A 62 3.87 -6.52 26.73
CA GLU A 62 3.06 -7.26 25.76
C GLU A 62 2.94 -6.51 24.43
N LEU A 63 2.77 -5.19 24.47
CA LEU A 63 2.71 -4.35 23.26
C LEU A 63 4.06 -4.33 22.55
N ARG A 64 5.17 -4.20 23.28
CA ARG A 64 6.51 -4.15 22.70
C ARG A 64 6.85 -5.46 22.00
N GLN A 65 6.62 -6.60 22.65
CA GLN A 65 6.85 -7.92 22.06
C GLN A 65 6.00 -8.12 20.80
N ALA A 66 4.72 -7.72 20.84
CA ALA A 66 3.84 -7.79 19.68
C ALA A 66 4.34 -6.86 18.55
N TYR A 67 4.75 -5.63 18.86
CA TYR A 67 5.26 -4.68 17.88
C TYR A 67 6.53 -5.20 17.21
N GLU A 68 7.54 -5.58 17.99
CA GLU A 68 8.82 -6.10 17.50
C GLU A 68 8.66 -7.36 16.63
N THR A 69 7.77 -8.28 17.03
CA THR A 69 7.48 -9.50 16.26
C THR A 69 6.87 -9.21 14.88
N ASN A 70 6.09 -8.13 14.75
CA ASN A 70 5.40 -7.79 13.49
C ASN A 70 6.17 -6.77 12.63
N GLN A 71 7.03 -5.95 13.23
CA GLN A 71 7.79 -4.91 12.52
C GLN A 71 8.52 -5.41 11.26
N PRO A 72 9.32 -6.50 11.28
CA PRO A 72 9.99 -6.96 10.07
C PRO A 72 9.01 -7.38 8.96
N LYS A 73 7.85 -7.94 9.32
CA LYS A 73 6.82 -8.35 8.36
C LYS A 73 6.15 -7.15 7.69
N VAL A 74 5.85 -6.12 8.49
CA VAL A 74 5.28 -4.86 7.97
C VAL A 74 6.27 -4.15 7.06
N VAL A 75 7.54 -4.08 7.45
CA VAL A 75 8.61 -3.51 6.62
C VAL A 75 8.71 -4.27 5.29
N GLN A 76 8.70 -5.61 5.34
CA GLN A 76 8.74 -6.44 4.14
C GLN A 76 7.55 -6.15 3.21
N ALA A 77 6.32 -6.19 3.71
CA ALA A 77 5.12 -5.95 2.90
C ALA A 77 5.10 -4.55 2.26
N MET A 78 5.41 -3.51 3.04
CA MET A 78 5.50 -2.13 2.52
C MET A 78 6.61 -1.97 1.49
N THR A 79 7.74 -2.67 1.68
CA THR A 79 8.87 -2.64 0.74
C THR A 79 8.50 -3.34 -0.57
N SER A 80 7.92 -4.54 -0.52
CA SER A 80 7.45 -5.28 -1.70
C SER A 80 6.45 -4.45 -2.50
N PHE A 81 5.49 -3.82 -1.82
CA PHE A 81 4.54 -2.92 -2.45
C PHE A 81 5.21 -1.74 -3.15
N ALA A 82 6.09 -1.02 -2.45
CA ALA A 82 6.76 0.16 -3.00
C ALA A 82 7.75 -0.16 -4.12
N GLN A 83 8.25 -1.40 -4.18
CA GLN A 83 9.20 -1.88 -5.18
C GLN A 83 8.54 -2.65 -6.33
N SER A 84 7.21 -2.72 -6.38
CA SER A 84 6.49 -3.36 -7.48
C SER A 84 6.79 -2.66 -8.80
N LYS A 85 7.50 -3.36 -9.69
CA LYS A 85 7.89 -2.84 -11.00
C LYS A 85 6.67 -2.61 -11.90
N ALA A 86 5.74 -3.55 -11.94
CA ALA A 86 4.53 -3.44 -12.75
C ALA A 86 3.69 -2.22 -12.33
N LEU A 87 3.56 -1.98 -11.01
CA LEU A 87 2.89 -0.81 -10.50
C LEU A 87 3.61 0.49 -10.89
N TYR A 88 4.94 0.54 -10.76
CA TYR A 88 5.71 1.71 -11.17
C TYR A 88 5.51 2.04 -12.66
N GLU A 89 5.59 1.04 -13.54
CA GLU A 89 5.42 1.22 -14.98
C GLU A 89 4.02 1.75 -15.33
N ALA A 90 2.98 1.21 -14.68
CA ALA A 90 1.60 1.67 -14.83
C ALA A 90 1.40 3.12 -14.38
N LEU A 91 1.95 3.49 -13.22
CA LEU A 91 1.88 4.87 -12.71
C LEU A 91 2.60 5.86 -13.64
N ASN A 92 3.77 5.46 -14.16
CA ASN A 92 4.54 6.28 -15.09
C ASN A 92 3.81 6.44 -16.43
N GLN A 93 3.17 5.39 -16.95
CA GLN A 93 2.32 5.49 -18.14
C GLN A 93 1.17 6.49 -17.93
N LEU A 94 0.42 6.34 -16.83
CA LEU A 94 -0.70 7.24 -16.50
C LEU A 94 -0.27 8.70 -16.38
N GLN A 95 0.89 8.95 -15.77
CA GLN A 95 1.45 10.29 -15.65
C GLN A 95 1.81 10.88 -17.02
N VAL A 96 2.40 10.09 -17.92
CA VAL A 96 2.75 10.52 -19.28
C VAL A 96 1.50 10.78 -20.12
N ASP A 97 0.49 9.92 -20.04
CA ASP A 97 -0.74 10.01 -20.83
C ASP A 97 -1.61 11.21 -20.42
N ALA A 98 -1.70 11.52 -19.11
CA ALA A 98 -2.44 12.66 -18.60
C ALA A 98 -1.64 13.98 -18.64
N GLY A 99 -0.31 13.91 -18.54
CA GLY A 99 0.55 15.05 -18.22
C GLY A 99 0.53 15.39 -16.72
N ASP A 100 1.66 15.93 -16.21
CA ASP A 100 1.89 16.11 -14.77
C ASP A 100 0.76 16.87 -14.05
N GLU A 101 0.36 18.03 -14.56
CA GLU A 101 -0.66 18.84 -13.88
C GLU A 101 -2.01 18.13 -13.77
N ASP A 102 -2.45 17.46 -14.83
CA ASP A 102 -3.77 16.84 -14.87
C ASP A 102 -3.79 15.51 -14.12
N PHE A 103 -2.68 14.77 -14.10
CA PHE A 103 -2.50 13.61 -13.24
C PHE A 103 -2.71 13.97 -11.76
N TYR A 104 -2.01 15.02 -11.27
CA TYR A 104 -2.14 15.44 -9.87
C TYR A 104 -3.51 16.07 -9.56
N LYS A 105 -4.13 16.79 -10.50
CA LYS A 105 -5.50 17.32 -10.33
C LYS A 105 -6.52 16.18 -10.16
N GLN A 106 -6.43 15.13 -10.97
CA GLN A 106 -7.31 13.95 -10.86
C GLN A 106 -7.15 13.25 -9.50
N GLN A 107 -5.91 13.16 -8.99
CA GLN A 107 -5.65 12.64 -7.66
C GLN A 107 -6.27 13.49 -6.55
N GLN A 108 -6.10 14.83 -6.61
CA GLN A 108 -6.62 15.74 -5.59
C GLN A 108 -8.14 15.76 -5.50
N GLN A 109 -8.85 15.55 -6.61
CA GLN A 109 -10.32 15.53 -6.61
C GLN A 109 -10.93 14.36 -5.82
N ARG A 110 -10.12 13.36 -5.46
CA ARG A 110 -10.57 12.16 -4.75
C ARG A 110 -10.29 12.17 -3.24
N ALA A 111 -9.48 13.12 -2.76
CA ALA A 111 -9.16 13.30 -1.34
C ALA A 111 -10.21 14.18 -0.65
#